data_AF-A0A9W8CDY6-F1
#
_entry.id   AF-A0A9W8CDY6-F1
#
_cell.length_a   1.000
_cell.length_b   1.000
_cell.length_c   1.000
_cell.angle_alpha   90.00
_cell.angle_beta   90.00
_cell.angle_gamma   90.00
#
_symmetry.space_group_name_H-M   'P 1'
#
loop_
_entity.id
_entity.type
_entity.pdbx_description
1 polymer ?
#
loop_
_entity_poly.entity_id
_entity_poly.type
_entity_poly.pdbx_seq_one_letter_code
_entity_poly.pdbx_strand_id
1 'polypeptide(L)'
;MRTEGKDGLADCLSSVFSDGNDIRPLGDLRSLKLFGKLLKLPERIEELPSLVKLTLQCTGLQRDAVEVLGALTNLTSLRLCKESFMGNGLHFRKKTFTSLAVLELCGLVNVKSVTFEESATPQLKLLKVECWWDWDAGCCSFTGLKHLTNLMEVHVQGLDCGDWEETCRNLV
;
A
#
# COMPACT_ATOMS: atom_id res chain seq x y z
N MET A 1 -3.98 3.13 15.35
CA MET A 1 -3.60 4.32 16.13
C MET A 1 -4.14 5.55 15.38
N ARG A 2 -4.84 6.45 16.06
CA ARG A 2 -5.40 7.68 15.47
C ARG A 2 -4.88 8.85 16.30
N THR A 3 -4.21 9.79 15.67
CA THR A 3 -3.70 11.00 16.34
C THR A 3 -4.19 12.22 15.56
N GLU A 4 -4.63 13.25 16.27
CA GLU A 4 -5.04 14.53 15.68
C GLU A 4 -3.93 15.55 15.99
N GLY A 5 -3.31 16.14 14.95
CA GLY A 5 -2.17 17.04 15.08
C GLY A 5 -1.17 16.89 13.91
N LYS A 6 -0.41 17.95 13.60
CA LYS A 6 0.45 18.02 12.40
C LYS A 6 1.57 16.95 12.34
N ASP A 7 2.08 16.52 13.51
CA ASP A 7 3.23 15.60 13.62
C ASP A 7 2.99 14.42 14.58
N GLY A 8 1.78 14.34 15.18
CA GLY A 8 1.52 13.42 16.30
C GLY A 8 1.68 11.94 15.99
N LEU A 9 1.35 11.48 14.78
CA LEU A 9 1.51 10.06 14.43
C LEU A 9 2.98 9.72 14.21
N ALA A 10 3.74 10.62 13.59
CA ALA A 10 5.17 10.45 13.36
C ALA A 10 5.92 10.39 14.69
N ASP A 11 5.58 11.27 15.64
CA ASP A 11 6.19 11.28 16.97
C ASP A 11 5.82 10.05 17.80
N CYS A 12 4.56 9.60 17.73
CA CYS A 12 4.15 8.36 18.40
C CYS A 12 4.87 7.13 17.83
N LEU A 13 4.98 7.03 16.50
CA LEU A 13 5.64 5.90 15.87
C LEU A 13 7.16 5.97 16.07
N SER A 14 7.78 7.14 15.96
CA SER A 14 9.21 7.29 16.20
C SER A 14 9.56 6.89 17.63
N SER A 15 8.77 7.28 18.63
CA SER A 15 8.95 6.84 20.02
C SER A 15 8.87 5.31 20.16
N VAL A 16 7.91 4.68 19.48
CA VAL A 16 7.73 3.22 19.50
C VAL A 16 8.88 2.49 18.79
N PHE A 17 9.41 3.06 17.72
CA PHE A 17 10.46 2.47 16.89
C PHE A 17 11.85 3.08 17.14
N SER A 18 12.05 3.79 18.26
CA SER A 18 13.33 4.40 18.63
C SER A 18 14.37 3.34 19.01
N ASP A 19 15.64 3.69 18.84
CA ASP A 19 16.77 2.89 19.32
C ASP A 19 16.69 2.74 20.85
N GLY A 20 16.72 1.49 21.31
CA GLY A 20 16.60 1.14 22.74
C GLY A 20 15.19 0.82 23.22
N ASN A 21 14.14 1.04 22.41
CA ASN A 21 12.81 0.53 22.77
C ASN A 21 12.70 -0.96 22.43
N ASP A 22 12.13 -1.75 23.36
CA ASP A 22 11.85 -3.16 23.13
C ASP A 22 10.65 -3.28 22.18
N ILE A 23 10.86 -3.85 20.98
CA ILE A 23 9.80 -4.10 19.99
C ILE A 23 9.06 -5.42 20.31
N ARG A 24 9.55 -6.24 21.26
CA ARG A 24 8.88 -7.48 21.70
C ARG A 24 7.40 -7.30 22.10
N PRO A 25 6.95 -6.20 22.74
CA PRO A 25 5.53 -5.96 23.00
C PRO A 25 4.68 -5.88 21.72
N LEU A 26 5.30 -5.58 20.58
CA LEU A 26 4.69 -5.57 19.25
C LEU A 26 4.96 -6.85 18.47
N GLY A 27 5.65 -7.82 19.06
CA GLY A 27 6.00 -9.10 18.43
C GLY A 27 4.79 -9.90 17.97
N ASP A 28 3.65 -9.73 18.64
CA ASP A 28 2.38 -10.39 18.31
C ASP A 28 1.42 -9.48 17.52
N LEU A 29 1.84 -8.26 17.14
CA LEU A 29 0.99 -7.32 16.44
C LEU A 29 0.70 -7.81 15.01
N ARG A 30 -0.49 -8.39 14.81
CA ARG A 30 -0.88 -8.94 13.50
C ARG A 30 -1.54 -7.94 12.56
N SER A 31 -2.09 -6.85 13.09
CA SER A 31 -2.75 -5.84 12.28
C SER A 31 -2.41 -4.44 12.77
N LEU A 32 -1.97 -3.59 11.86
CA LEU A 32 -1.66 -2.20 12.11
C LEU A 32 -2.51 -1.31 11.19
N LYS A 33 -3.15 -0.30 11.79
CA LYS A 33 -3.87 0.75 11.06
C LYS A 33 -3.27 2.10 11.44
N LEU A 34 -2.74 2.80 10.45
CA LEU A 34 -2.14 4.12 10.60
C LEU A 34 -3.04 5.15 9.91
N PHE A 35 -3.50 6.10 10.71
CA PHE A 35 -4.32 7.21 10.26
C PHE A 35 -3.70 8.53 10.70
N GLY A 36 -3.48 9.42 9.73
CA GLY A 36 -2.86 10.73 9.96
C GLY A 36 -1.46 10.82 9.39
N LYS A 37 -0.96 12.05 9.29
CA LYS A 37 0.25 12.40 8.54
C LYS A 37 1.49 11.73 9.15
N LEU A 38 2.29 11.09 8.29
CA LEU A 38 3.51 10.39 8.66
C LEU A 38 4.70 10.74 7.75
N LEU A 39 4.48 10.94 6.45
CA LEU A 39 5.47 11.25 5.41
C LEU A 39 6.53 10.18 5.12
N LYS A 40 7.13 9.57 6.16
CA LYS A 40 8.12 8.49 6.05
C LYS A 40 7.80 7.41 7.08
N LEU A 41 7.90 6.14 6.68
CA LEU A 41 7.81 5.03 7.62
C LEU A 41 9.09 4.96 8.48
N PRO A 42 8.98 4.66 9.79
CA PRO A 42 10.15 4.37 10.60
C PRO A 42 10.83 3.10 10.07
N GLU A 43 12.16 3.11 9.99
CA GLU A 43 12.96 2.04 9.36
C GLU A 43 12.71 0.69 10.03
N ARG A 44 12.55 0.67 11.35
CA ARG A 44 12.30 -0.54 12.14
C ARG A 44 10.89 -1.14 11.99
N ILE A 45 10.00 -0.54 11.18
CA ILE A 45 8.68 -1.14 10.93
C ILE A 45 8.82 -2.49 10.23
N GLU A 46 9.87 -2.69 9.44
CA GLU A 46 10.17 -3.95 8.75
C GLU A 46 10.52 -5.09 9.73
N GLU A 47 10.91 -4.76 10.96
CA GLU A 47 11.25 -5.71 12.02
C GLU A 47 10.02 -6.32 12.69
N LEU A 48 8.79 -5.90 12.37
CA LEU A 48 7.56 -6.42 12.97
C LEU A 48 7.29 -7.86 12.49
N PRO A 49 7.62 -8.89 13.30
CA PRO A 49 7.75 -10.25 12.79
C PRO A 49 6.39 -10.90 12.52
N SER A 50 5.31 -10.41 13.13
CA SER A 50 3.98 -10.99 13.01
C SER A 50 2.99 -10.11 12.25
N LEU A 51 3.43 -9.00 11.64
CA LEU A 51 2.51 -8.08 10.99
C LEU A 51 1.94 -8.69 9.70
N VAL A 52 0.65 -9.02 9.74
CA VAL A 52 -0.07 -9.68 8.64
C VAL A 52 -0.90 -8.69 7.83
N LYS A 53 -1.45 -7.65 8.46
CA LYS A 53 -2.35 -6.69 7.82
C LYS A 53 -1.93 -5.25 8.11
N LEU A 54 -1.79 -4.44 7.07
CA LEU A 54 -1.49 -3.03 7.18
C LEU A 54 -2.53 -2.19 6.43
N THR A 55 -3.07 -1.18 7.10
CA THR A 55 -3.94 -0.17 6.49
C THR A 55 -3.35 1.22 6.71
N LEU A 56 -3.20 1.98 5.64
CA LEU A 56 -2.63 3.32 5.63
C LEU A 56 -3.65 4.30 5.07
N GLN A 57 -3.91 5.40 5.79
CA GLN A 57 -4.83 6.44 5.36
C GLN A 57 -4.35 7.82 5.82
N CYS A 58 -4.38 8.81 4.93
CA CYS A 58 -3.90 10.17 5.20
C CYS A 58 -2.45 10.23 5.72
N THR A 59 -1.64 9.20 5.47
CA THR A 59 -0.25 9.09 5.93
C THR A 59 0.72 9.92 5.09
N GLY A 60 0.38 10.22 3.84
CA GLY A 60 1.20 11.03 2.96
C GLY A 60 2.59 10.47 2.66
N LEU A 61 2.72 9.13 2.63
CA LEU A 61 4.00 8.45 2.44
C LEU A 61 4.61 8.77 1.08
N GLN A 62 5.93 8.91 1.06
CA GLN A 62 6.71 9.13 -0.15
C GLN A 62 7.07 7.82 -0.86
N ARG A 63 7.69 7.91 -2.05
CA ARG A 63 7.97 6.76 -2.92
C ARG A 63 8.84 5.67 -2.28
N ASP A 64 9.74 6.07 -1.40
CA ASP A 64 10.62 5.20 -0.62
C ASP A 64 9.85 4.23 0.29
N ALA A 65 8.66 4.61 0.75
CA ALA A 65 7.86 3.76 1.62
C ALA A 65 7.45 2.43 0.96
N VAL A 66 7.33 2.36 -0.37
CA VAL A 66 6.99 1.11 -1.07
C VAL A 66 8.07 0.05 -0.85
N GLU A 67 9.35 0.45 -0.81
CA GLU A 67 10.47 -0.46 -0.60
C GLU A 67 10.44 -1.02 0.83
N VAL A 68 10.24 -0.16 1.83
CA VAL A 68 10.11 -0.55 3.25
C VAL A 68 8.92 -1.49 3.46
N LEU A 69 7.76 -1.17 2.87
CA LEU A 69 6.58 -2.02 2.94
C LEU A 69 6.81 -3.37 2.23
N GLY A 70 7.59 -3.37 1.16
CA GLY A 70 7.93 -4.57 0.39
C GLY A 70 8.86 -5.53 1.12
N ALA A 71 9.59 -5.07 2.14
CA ALA A 71 10.45 -5.89 2.99
C ALA A 71 9.69 -6.65 4.08
N LEU A 72 8.41 -6.30 4.34
CA LEU A 72 7.58 -6.98 5.34
C LEU A 72 7.22 -8.41 4.88
N THR A 73 7.96 -9.39 5.38
CA THR A 73 7.88 -10.79 4.93
C THR A 73 6.59 -11.52 5.30
N ASN A 74 5.87 -11.07 6.33
CA ASN A 74 4.62 -11.70 6.78
C ASN A 74 3.36 -10.90 6.40
N LEU A 75 3.53 -9.77 5.69
CA LEU A 75 2.42 -8.93 5.28
C LEU A 75 1.63 -9.61 4.16
N THR A 76 0.41 -10.06 4.48
CA THR A 76 -0.48 -10.72 3.51
C THR A 76 -1.57 -9.78 2.98
N SER A 77 -1.85 -8.69 3.68
CA SER A 77 -2.87 -7.72 3.27
C SER A 77 -2.35 -6.30 3.44
N LEU A 78 -2.30 -5.57 2.33
CA LEU A 78 -1.96 -4.15 2.30
C LEU A 78 -3.14 -3.37 1.73
N ARG A 79 -3.58 -2.36 2.49
CA ARG A 79 -4.61 -1.42 2.06
C ARG A 79 -4.06 0.01 2.11
N LEU A 80 -4.01 0.65 0.93
CA LEU A 80 -3.63 2.04 0.74
C LEU A 80 -4.89 2.85 0.44
N CYS A 81 -5.26 3.76 1.34
CA CYS A 81 -6.47 4.58 1.24
C CYS A 81 -6.15 6.04 0.86
N LYS A 82 -7.20 6.86 0.76
CA LYS A 82 -7.10 8.31 0.49
C LYS A 82 -5.90 8.97 1.18
N GLU A 83 -5.10 9.69 0.40
CA GLU A 83 -3.93 10.45 0.85
C GLU A 83 -2.88 9.61 1.63
N SER A 84 -2.88 8.28 1.50
CA SER A 84 -1.86 7.45 2.15
C SER A 84 -0.50 7.54 1.48
N PHE A 85 -0.47 7.88 0.18
CA PHE A 85 0.72 7.91 -0.66
C PHE A 85 0.72 9.16 -1.55
N MET A 86 1.88 9.82 -1.61
CA MET A 86 2.09 11.07 -2.36
C MET A 86 2.92 10.86 -3.62
N GLY A 87 3.47 9.66 -3.83
CA GLY A 87 4.11 9.30 -5.08
C GLY A 87 3.10 9.22 -6.23
N ASN A 88 3.59 9.47 -7.45
CA ASN A 88 2.78 9.41 -8.67
C ASN A 88 2.64 8.00 -9.25
N GLY A 89 3.38 7.03 -8.72
CA GLY A 89 3.34 5.64 -9.18
C GLY A 89 3.73 4.67 -8.09
N LEU A 90 3.07 3.51 -8.08
CA LEU A 90 3.39 2.38 -7.22
C LEU A 90 4.18 1.36 -8.03
N HIS A 91 5.42 1.10 -7.62
CA HIS A 91 6.32 0.20 -8.33
C HIS A 91 6.67 -1.01 -7.47
N PHE A 92 6.06 -2.15 -7.81
CA PHE A 92 6.30 -3.43 -7.15
C PHE A 92 7.50 -4.11 -7.83
N ARG A 93 8.67 -4.02 -7.18
CA ARG A 93 9.91 -4.58 -7.71
C ARG A 93 9.97 -6.09 -7.58
N LYS A 94 10.81 -6.72 -8.39
CA LYS A 94 11.14 -8.14 -8.31
C LYS A 94 11.48 -8.55 -6.86
N LYS A 95 10.91 -9.67 -6.39
CA LYS A 95 11.12 -10.24 -5.05
C LYS A 95 10.69 -9.34 -3.86
N THR A 96 9.88 -8.31 -4.09
CA THR A 96 9.23 -7.55 -3.00
C THR A 96 7.85 -8.12 -2.68
N PHE A 97 7.34 -7.86 -1.47
CA PHE A 97 6.00 -8.25 -1.05
C PHE A 97 5.74 -9.75 -1.22
N THR A 98 6.70 -10.57 -0.75
CA THR A 98 6.74 -12.03 -1.00
C THR A 98 5.54 -12.80 -0.48
N SER A 99 4.87 -12.30 0.55
CA SER A 99 3.68 -12.92 1.16
C SER A 99 2.37 -12.19 0.88
N LEU A 100 2.41 -11.09 0.13
CA LEU A 100 1.24 -10.26 -0.10
C LEU A 100 0.20 -11.02 -0.93
N ALA A 101 -0.97 -11.28 -0.35
CA ALA A 101 -2.07 -12.01 -0.97
C ALA A 101 -3.22 -11.08 -1.38
N VAL A 102 -3.39 -9.96 -0.69
CA VAL A 102 -4.45 -8.97 -0.95
C VAL A 102 -3.86 -7.57 -1.00
N LEU A 103 -4.06 -6.90 -2.14
CA LEU A 103 -3.71 -5.49 -2.33
C LEU A 103 -4.98 -4.68 -2.59
N GLU A 104 -5.24 -3.68 -1.76
CA GLU A 104 -6.39 -2.78 -1.90
C GLU A 104 -5.90 -1.34 -2.08
N LEU A 105 -6.26 -0.73 -3.21
CA LEU A 105 -5.92 0.64 -3.59
C LEU A 105 -7.21 1.47 -3.63
N CYS A 106 -7.47 2.26 -2.59
CA CYS A 106 -8.75 2.96 -2.42
C CYS A 106 -8.56 4.49 -2.42
N GLY A 107 -9.03 5.17 -3.47
CA GLY A 107 -9.05 6.64 -3.52
C GLY A 107 -7.65 7.28 -3.57
N LEU A 108 -6.70 6.64 -4.26
CA LEU A 108 -5.32 7.12 -4.41
C LEU A 108 -5.22 8.18 -5.53
N VAL A 109 -5.70 9.40 -5.25
CA VAL A 109 -5.80 10.50 -6.24
C VAL A 109 -4.48 10.90 -6.91
N ASN A 110 -3.34 10.66 -6.27
CA ASN A 110 -2.04 11.06 -6.81
C ASN A 110 -1.40 9.97 -7.69
N VAL A 111 -1.85 8.72 -7.58
CA VAL A 111 -1.22 7.57 -8.24
C VAL A 111 -1.77 7.43 -9.66
N LYS A 112 -0.89 7.64 -10.65
CA LYS A 112 -1.20 7.57 -12.07
C LYS A 112 -0.79 6.25 -12.71
N SER A 113 0.13 5.52 -12.07
CA SER A 113 0.59 4.23 -12.56
C SER A 113 0.82 3.23 -11.43
N VAL A 114 0.51 1.97 -11.71
CA VAL A 114 0.85 0.81 -10.90
C VAL A 114 1.59 -0.18 -11.78
N THR A 115 2.81 -0.52 -11.38
CA THR A 115 3.72 -1.36 -12.17
C THR A 115 4.14 -2.57 -11.36
N PHE A 116 3.97 -3.75 -11.96
CA PHE A 116 4.45 -5.02 -11.41
C PHE A 116 5.60 -5.56 -12.25
N GLU A 117 6.81 -5.57 -11.69
CA GLU A 117 7.95 -6.25 -12.31
C GLU A 117 7.74 -7.76 -12.33
N GLU A 118 8.51 -8.45 -13.18
CA GLU A 118 8.52 -9.91 -13.21
C GLU A 118 8.89 -10.48 -11.83
N SER A 119 8.09 -11.44 -11.35
CA SER A 119 8.23 -12.05 -10.01
C SER A 119 8.04 -11.08 -8.83
N ALA A 120 7.39 -9.93 -9.04
CA ALA A 120 6.89 -9.10 -7.95
C ALA A 120 5.62 -9.71 -7.33
N THR A 121 5.43 -9.52 -6.02
CA THR A 121 4.18 -9.92 -5.32
C THR A 121 3.71 -11.35 -5.68
N PRO A 122 4.56 -12.39 -5.57
CA PRO A 122 4.30 -13.71 -6.14
C PRO A 122 3.08 -14.42 -5.55
N GLN A 123 2.60 -14.01 -4.37
CA GLN A 123 1.46 -14.61 -3.68
C GLN A 123 0.16 -13.83 -3.88
N LEU A 124 0.15 -12.77 -4.69
CA LEU A 124 -0.99 -11.88 -4.83
C LEU A 124 -2.15 -12.62 -5.49
N LYS A 125 -3.27 -12.74 -4.78
CA LYS A 125 -4.50 -13.43 -5.23
C LYS A 125 -5.61 -12.46 -5.57
N LEU A 126 -5.68 -11.34 -4.85
CA LEU A 126 -6.75 -10.37 -4.98
C LEU A 126 -6.18 -8.96 -5.09
N LEU A 127 -6.48 -8.31 -6.21
CA LEU A 127 -6.24 -6.89 -6.42
C LEU A 127 -7.59 -6.17 -6.39
N LYS A 128 -7.76 -5.24 -5.44
CA LYS A 128 -8.92 -4.33 -5.43
C LYS A 128 -8.49 -2.92 -5.73
N VAL A 129 -9.17 -2.29 -6.66
CA VAL A 129 -8.95 -0.91 -7.06
C VAL A 129 -10.26 -0.18 -6.92
N GLU A 130 -10.30 0.80 -6.03
CA GLU A 130 -11.41 1.71 -5.91
C GLU A 130 -10.98 3.11 -6.37
N CYS A 131 -11.55 3.57 -7.47
CA CYS A 131 -11.30 4.89 -8.03
C CYS A 131 -12.39 5.87 -7.57
N TRP A 132 -11.97 6.81 -6.73
CA TRP A 132 -12.82 7.88 -6.19
C TRP A 132 -12.19 9.21 -6.62
N TRP A 133 -12.31 9.62 -7.88
CA TRP A 133 -11.78 10.93 -8.29
C TRP A 133 -12.57 11.58 -9.43
N ASP A 134 -12.42 12.90 -9.45
CA ASP A 134 -13.03 13.92 -10.30
C ASP A 134 -12.50 13.87 -11.74
N TRP A 135 -13.23 14.39 -12.73
CA TRP A 135 -12.99 14.23 -14.18
C TRP A 135 -11.54 14.53 -14.68
N ASP A 136 -10.74 15.30 -13.93
CA ASP A 136 -9.44 15.85 -14.38
C ASP A 136 -8.16 15.07 -14.03
N ALA A 137 -8.15 14.12 -13.08
CA ALA A 137 -6.89 13.50 -12.61
C ALA A 137 -6.30 12.35 -13.49
N GLY A 138 -7.00 11.92 -14.56
CA GLY A 138 -6.62 10.81 -15.45
C GLY A 138 -6.71 9.40 -14.81
N CYS A 139 -7.18 8.40 -15.56
CA CYS A 139 -7.35 7.04 -15.03
C CYS A 139 -5.98 6.38 -14.74
N CYS A 140 -5.91 5.62 -13.63
CA CYS A 140 -4.68 4.99 -13.18
C CYS A 140 -4.30 3.84 -14.12
N SER A 141 -3.12 3.90 -14.72
CA SER A 141 -2.60 2.83 -15.59
C SER A 141 -2.06 1.65 -14.77
N PHE A 142 -2.31 0.42 -15.23
CA PHE A 142 -1.74 -0.79 -14.63
C PHE A 142 -0.86 -1.50 -15.66
N THR A 143 0.35 -1.87 -15.26
CA THR A 143 1.30 -2.58 -16.12
C THR A 143 1.92 -3.77 -15.41
N GLY A 144 2.23 -4.83 -16.18
CA GLY A 144 2.89 -6.02 -15.63
C GLY A 144 1.96 -7.01 -14.92
N LEU A 145 0.64 -6.87 -15.03
CA LEU A 145 -0.32 -7.81 -14.43
C LEU A 145 -0.14 -9.25 -14.91
N LYS A 146 0.28 -9.42 -16.17
CA LYS A 146 0.66 -10.73 -16.74
C LYS A 146 1.76 -11.46 -15.97
N HIS A 147 2.54 -10.75 -15.14
CA HIS A 147 3.56 -11.35 -14.28
C HIS A 147 2.99 -11.89 -12.95
N LEU A 148 1.75 -11.56 -12.61
CA LEU A 148 1.06 -11.96 -11.38
C LEU A 148 0.41 -13.33 -11.56
N THR A 149 1.22 -14.38 -11.57
CA THR A 149 0.78 -15.74 -11.93
C THR A 149 -0.24 -16.37 -10.98
N ASN A 150 -0.38 -15.85 -9.75
CA ASN A 150 -1.33 -16.34 -8.75
C ASN A 150 -2.56 -15.43 -8.58
N LEU A 151 -2.70 -14.39 -9.40
CA LEU A 151 -3.82 -13.47 -9.34
C LEU A 151 -5.10 -14.20 -9.76
N MET A 152 -6.08 -14.24 -8.86
CA MET A 152 -7.35 -14.94 -9.06
C MET A 152 -8.48 -13.96 -9.36
N GLU A 153 -8.49 -12.83 -8.65
CA GLU A 153 -9.57 -11.87 -8.68
C GLU A 153 -9.02 -10.45 -8.82
N VAL A 154 -9.63 -9.69 -9.72
CA VAL A 154 -9.46 -8.24 -9.81
C VAL A 154 -10.83 -7.60 -9.61
N HIS A 155 -10.96 -6.84 -8.53
CA HIS A 155 -12.17 -6.06 -8.26
C HIS A 155 -11.90 -4.60 -8.55
N VAL A 156 -12.70 -4.05 -9.43
CA VAL A 156 -12.58 -2.66 -9.82
C VAL A 156 -13.91 -1.97 -9.52
N GLN A 157 -13.87 -0.94 -8.69
CA GLN A 157 -15.04 -0.16 -8.30
C GLN A 157 -14.74 1.32 -8.54
N GLY A 158 -15.66 2.07 -9.13
CA GLY A 158 -15.44 3.49 -9.37
C GLY A 158 -16.70 4.19 -9.85
N LEU A 159 -16.67 5.52 -9.81
CA LEU A 159 -17.60 6.38 -10.54
C LEU A 159 -17.04 6.53 -11.96
N ASP A 160 -17.92 6.41 -12.95
CA ASP A 160 -17.65 6.35 -14.39
C ASP A 160 -16.62 7.42 -14.86
N CYS A 161 -15.33 7.04 -15.03
CA CYS A 161 -14.35 7.84 -15.81
C CYS A 161 -14.45 7.36 -17.27
N GLY A 162 -14.52 8.24 -18.27
CA GLY A 162 -14.76 7.85 -19.67
C GLY A 162 -13.74 6.85 -20.28
N ASP A 163 -12.57 6.68 -19.67
CA ASP A 163 -11.51 5.71 -20.02
C ASP A 163 -11.47 4.46 -19.07
N TRP A 164 -12.44 4.36 -18.16
CA TRP A 164 -12.54 3.30 -17.16
C TRP A 164 -12.78 1.94 -17.78
N GLU A 165 -13.61 1.85 -18.82
CA GLU A 165 -13.93 0.59 -19.46
C GLU A 165 -12.69 -0.06 -20.08
N GLU A 166 -11.82 0.71 -20.73
CA GLU A 166 -10.62 0.20 -21.39
C GLU A 166 -9.55 -0.19 -20.37
N THR A 167 -9.41 0.59 -19.29
CA THR A 167 -8.56 0.23 -18.15
C THR A 167 -9.05 -1.07 -17.50
N CYS A 168 -10.36 -1.20 -17.25
CA CYS A 168 -10.96 -2.42 -16.71
C CYS A 168 -10.83 -3.63 -17.65
N ARG A 169 -10.98 -3.44 -18.97
CA ARG A 169 -10.76 -4.52 -19.96
C ARG A 169 -9.32 -4.99 -19.98
N ASN A 170 -8.34 -4.14 -19.70
CA ASN A 170 -6.93 -4.51 -19.64
C ASN A 170 -6.52 -5.13 -18.28
N LEU A 171 -7.43 -5.14 -17.29
CA LEU A 171 -7.23 -5.78 -15.99
C LEU A 171 -7.69 -7.26 -15.95
N VAL A 172 -8.46 -7.72 -16.94
CA VAL A 172 -9.07 -9.07 -17.02
C VAL A 172 -8.62 -9.81 -18.27
#